data_AF-A0A8H3CLG9-F1
#
_entry.id   AF-A0A8H3CLG9-F1
#
_cell.length_a   1.000
_cell.length_b   1.000
_cell.length_c   1.000
_cell.angle_alpha   90.00
_cell.angle_beta   90.00
_cell.angle_gamma   90.00
#
_symmetry.space_group_name_H-M   'P 1'
#
loop_
_entity.id
_entity.type
_entity.pdbx_description
1 polymer ?
#
loop_
_entity_poly.entity_id
_entity_poly.type
_entity_poly.pdbx_seq_one_letter_code
_entity_poly.pdbx_strand_id
1 'polypeptide(L)'
;MANLFCLSLVAFAFLFVAPALALTSYANEFFTPESVIGSEWIINARWAQTNTMKVAKQMAGQGPWAVTSKSMLPPTGDKHDFISLRPYFWPDCSGVGNTTRLTDQQIYTTCPYVRRDGIFNPDVRMVNDTGAFQAMSDTIFYSALAWSFTKDRVYTKNIASAINTWFLAPETLMNPNVNYGQLLRGPGEQKGSHTGVLDMKCMTKLTSAVLLLRKAKAPEWTQALDDGLNAWVKQYIVWLTTNALALEEKAAPNNHGSFYFNQLASLQLLVGDTEGAKTTINEYFNGIYQDQITANGDQPLESIRTRPYHYRAYNLAAMVVNAKIGAYVGITDAWNRTARSGAGIQKALDYAMSTSPKGEEEYVKELLPPLAAIASVYGDPDGKYVEFLRKADPRYPGSAFYLIAPGLSDSGLLPGLSNSSSGGDRPPPTLNSGAIKVGVSGAVGVLIASAAATFASTL
;
A
#
# COMPACT_ATOMS: atom_id res chain seq x y z
N MET A 1 58.12 -41.16 8.97
CA MET A 1 56.87 -41.27 8.20
C MET A 1 56.14 -39.94 8.28
N ALA A 2 55.80 -39.39 7.12
CA ALA A 2 55.42 -37.99 6.92
C ALA A 2 54.00 -37.67 7.41
N ASN A 3 53.83 -36.50 8.04
CA ASN A 3 52.55 -35.86 8.28
C ASN A 3 52.10 -35.15 6.99
N LEU A 4 50.98 -35.56 6.40
CA LEU A 4 50.31 -34.82 5.33
C LEU A 4 49.19 -33.97 5.95
N PHE A 5 49.40 -32.65 5.99
CA PHE A 5 48.33 -31.67 6.20
C PHE A 5 47.60 -31.44 4.87
N CYS A 6 46.31 -31.78 4.80
CA CYS A 6 45.42 -31.29 3.74
C CYS A 6 44.81 -29.95 4.18
N LEU A 7 45.28 -28.84 3.62
CA LEU A 7 44.57 -27.56 3.67
C LEU A 7 43.36 -27.62 2.72
N SER A 8 42.15 -27.52 3.27
CA SER A 8 40.95 -27.19 2.50
C SER A 8 40.73 -25.67 2.58
N LEU A 9 40.90 -24.97 1.46
CA LEU A 9 40.49 -23.58 1.31
C LEU A 9 38.96 -23.51 1.32
N VAL A 10 38.37 -22.97 2.38
CA VAL A 10 36.96 -22.53 2.38
C VAL A 10 36.92 -21.12 1.80
N ALA A 11 36.48 -21.00 0.54
CA ALA A 11 36.20 -19.71 -0.07
C ALA A 11 34.99 -19.08 0.63
N PHE A 12 35.22 -18.04 1.44
CA PHE A 12 34.15 -17.18 1.94
C PHE A 12 33.59 -16.36 0.78
N ALA A 13 32.46 -16.80 0.24
CA ALA A 13 31.62 -15.95 -0.61
C ALA A 13 31.04 -14.83 0.27
N PHE A 14 31.66 -13.66 0.21
CA PHE A 14 31.06 -12.44 0.74
C PHE A 14 29.79 -12.15 -0.08
N LEU A 15 28.64 -12.57 0.44
CA LEU A 15 27.35 -12.06 0.02
C LEU A 15 27.33 -10.56 0.33
N PHE A 16 27.65 -9.75 -0.67
CA PHE A 16 27.34 -8.33 -0.66
C PHE A 16 25.82 -8.20 -0.54
N VAL A 17 25.33 -7.97 0.68
CA VAL A 17 23.97 -7.49 0.89
C VAL A 17 23.94 -6.09 0.30
N ALA A 18 23.46 -5.98 -0.95
CA ALA A 18 23.13 -4.69 -1.52
C ALA A 18 22.21 -3.96 -0.53
N PRO A 19 22.44 -2.67 -0.23
CA PRO A 19 21.56 -1.94 0.66
C PRO A 19 20.14 -2.06 0.11
N ALA A 20 19.25 -2.65 0.91
CA ALA A 20 17.84 -2.75 0.57
C ALA A 20 17.34 -1.32 0.37
N LEU A 21 17.03 -0.96 -0.87
CA LEU A 21 16.25 0.24 -1.13
C LEU A 21 14.93 0.05 -0.40
N ALA A 22 14.66 0.92 0.58
CA ALA A 22 13.36 1.00 1.21
C ALA A 22 12.34 1.39 0.14
N LEU A 23 11.64 0.40 -0.41
CA LEU A 23 10.48 0.60 -1.28
C LEU A 23 9.44 1.38 -0.48
N THR A 24 9.14 2.61 -0.91
CA THR A 24 8.08 3.39 -0.27
C THR A 24 6.77 3.05 -0.96
N SER A 25 5.92 2.27 -0.28
CA SER A 25 4.54 2.08 -0.72
C SER A 25 3.70 3.25 -0.20
N TYR A 26 3.06 3.99 -1.11
CA TYR A 26 2.16 5.08 -0.73
C TYR A 26 0.85 4.51 -0.19
N ALA A 27 0.26 5.13 0.84
CA ALA A 27 -1.00 4.66 1.42
C ALA A 27 -2.11 4.54 0.37
N ASN A 28 -2.21 5.53 -0.51
CA ASN A 28 -2.98 5.52 -1.75
C ASN A 28 -2.43 6.63 -2.68
N GLU A 29 -2.84 6.65 -3.95
CA GLU A 29 -2.50 7.73 -4.89
C GLU A 29 -3.49 7.79 -6.07
N PHE A 30 -3.66 8.97 -6.67
CA PHE A 30 -4.36 9.19 -7.93
C PHE A 30 -3.55 10.12 -8.83
N PHE A 31 -3.42 9.76 -10.11
CA PHE A 31 -2.93 10.67 -11.14
C PHE A 31 -3.80 10.56 -12.39
N THR A 32 -3.88 11.65 -13.14
CA THR A 32 -4.63 11.69 -14.39
C THR A 32 -3.70 11.42 -15.57
N PRO A 33 -4.19 10.89 -16.69
CA PRO A 33 -3.38 10.79 -17.92
C PRO A 33 -2.74 12.12 -18.31
N GLU A 34 -3.49 13.22 -18.17
CA GLU A 34 -3.06 14.58 -18.48
C GLU A 34 -1.92 15.07 -17.56
N SER A 35 -1.84 14.57 -16.33
CA SER A 35 -0.75 14.90 -15.39
C SER A 35 0.58 14.20 -15.69
N VAL A 36 0.60 13.23 -16.61
CA VAL A 36 1.83 12.45 -16.90
C VAL A 36 2.19 12.33 -18.38
N ILE A 37 1.24 12.47 -19.30
CA ILE A 37 1.52 12.40 -20.73
C ILE A 37 2.06 13.74 -21.22
N GLY A 38 3.29 13.74 -21.74
CA GLY A 38 3.88 14.92 -22.40
C GLY A 38 4.28 16.04 -21.42
N SER A 39 4.27 15.78 -20.12
CA SER A 39 4.57 16.76 -19.09
C SER A 39 6.06 17.12 -19.03
N GLU A 40 6.38 18.40 -19.20
CA GLU A 40 7.77 18.89 -19.21
C GLU A 40 8.50 18.66 -17.88
N TRP A 41 7.80 18.80 -16.75
CA TRP A 41 8.41 18.57 -15.43
C TRP A 41 8.85 17.12 -15.23
N ILE A 42 8.13 16.15 -15.81
CA ILE A 42 8.53 14.74 -15.78
C ILE A 42 9.86 14.57 -16.51
N ILE A 43 10.01 15.16 -17.71
CA ILE A 43 11.24 15.10 -18.51
C ILE A 43 12.45 15.56 -17.68
N ASN A 44 12.27 16.58 -16.85
CA ASN A 44 13.32 17.15 -16.01
C ASN A 44 13.58 16.36 -14.71
N ALA A 45 12.66 15.49 -14.30
CA ALA A 45 12.74 14.69 -13.07
C ALA A 45 13.47 13.33 -13.25
N ARG A 46 14.68 13.34 -13.84
CA ARG A 46 15.43 12.13 -14.22
C ARG A 46 15.68 11.13 -13.08
N TRP A 47 15.83 11.62 -11.85
CA TRP A 47 16.05 10.78 -10.67
C TRP A 47 14.79 10.02 -10.25
N ALA A 48 13.67 10.74 -10.17
CA ALA A 48 12.37 10.13 -9.93
C ALA A 48 12.02 9.13 -11.04
N GLN A 49 12.32 9.44 -12.31
CA GLN A 49 12.18 8.48 -13.40
C GLN A 49 13.00 7.20 -13.17
N THR A 50 14.30 7.34 -12.86
CA THR A 50 15.21 6.21 -12.65
C THR A 50 14.77 5.32 -11.50
N ASN A 51 14.41 5.92 -10.36
CA ASN A 51 13.94 5.18 -9.19
C ASN A 51 12.57 4.55 -9.44
N THR A 52 11.65 5.24 -10.13
CA THR A 52 10.33 4.70 -10.52
C THR A 52 10.51 3.45 -11.39
N MET A 53 11.38 3.49 -12.41
CA MET A 53 11.69 2.32 -13.24
C MET A 53 12.29 1.17 -12.42
N LYS A 54 13.20 1.47 -11.49
CA LYS A 54 13.82 0.47 -10.62
C LYS A 54 12.79 -0.21 -9.72
N VAL A 55 11.94 0.58 -9.07
CA VAL A 55 10.85 0.09 -8.21
C VAL A 55 9.85 -0.72 -9.03
N ALA A 56 9.43 -0.24 -10.20
CA ALA A 56 8.51 -0.95 -11.09
C ALA A 56 9.04 -2.35 -11.45
N LYS A 57 10.33 -2.46 -11.84
CA LYS A 57 10.97 -3.75 -12.13
C LYS A 57 11.07 -4.65 -10.90
N GLN A 58 11.45 -4.11 -9.75
CA GLN A 58 11.59 -4.87 -8.51
C GLN A 58 10.24 -5.42 -8.02
N MET A 59 9.19 -4.61 -8.08
CA MET A 59 7.84 -5.05 -7.69
C MET A 59 7.34 -6.11 -8.66
N ALA A 60 7.37 -5.85 -9.97
CA ALA A 60 6.93 -6.81 -10.98
C ALA A 60 7.61 -8.19 -10.86
N GLY A 61 8.88 -8.24 -10.47
CA GLY A 61 9.62 -9.50 -10.26
C GLY A 61 9.24 -10.30 -9.00
N GLN A 62 8.42 -9.75 -8.10
CA GLN A 62 7.95 -10.44 -6.89
C GLN A 62 6.57 -11.10 -7.05
N GLY A 63 5.89 -10.84 -8.17
CA GLY A 63 4.63 -11.50 -8.51
C GLY A 63 4.83 -12.90 -9.10
N PRO A 64 3.74 -13.56 -9.54
CA PRO A 64 2.37 -13.05 -9.55
C PRO A 64 1.75 -13.01 -8.15
N TRP A 65 0.97 -11.96 -7.85
CA TRP A 65 0.15 -11.90 -6.65
C TRP A 65 -1.26 -12.34 -6.99
N ALA A 66 -1.75 -13.36 -6.29
CA ALA A 66 -3.11 -13.87 -6.44
C ALA A 66 -3.76 -14.00 -5.06
N VAL A 67 -5.06 -13.74 -4.99
CA VAL A 67 -5.82 -13.95 -3.76
C VAL A 67 -5.82 -15.44 -3.37
N THR A 68 -5.68 -16.34 -4.34
CA THR A 68 -5.70 -17.79 -4.14
C THR A 68 -4.37 -18.38 -3.61
N SER A 69 -3.31 -17.55 -3.49
CA SER A 69 -2.00 -17.98 -2.99
C SER A 69 -1.95 -18.23 -1.48
N LYS A 70 -2.99 -17.83 -0.74
CA LYS A 70 -3.10 -18.06 0.70
C LYS A 70 -3.25 -19.53 1.06
N SER A 71 -2.72 -19.89 2.23
CA SER A 71 -2.88 -21.21 2.84
C SER A 71 -4.08 -21.28 3.78
N MET A 72 -4.35 -20.21 4.53
CA MET A 72 -5.54 -20.07 5.36
C MET A 72 -6.75 -19.74 4.47
N LEU A 73 -7.85 -20.46 4.65
CA LEU A 73 -9.09 -20.24 3.90
C LEU A 73 -10.10 -19.43 4.71
N PRO A 74 -10.95 -18.63 4.04
CA PRO A 74 -12.13 -18.07 4.69
C PRO A 74 -13.13 -19.17 5.05
N PRO A 75 -14.11 -18.86 5.92
CA PRO A 75 -15.13 -19.81 6.35
C PRO A 75 -15.94 -20.48 5.24
N THR A 76 -16.01 -19.89 4.05
CA THR A 76 -16.62 -20.50 2.86
C THR A 76 -15.83 -21.68 2.31
N GLY A 77 -14.54 -21.77 2.63
CA GLY A 77 -13.59 -22.68 1.99
C GLY A 77 -13.16 -22.23 0.59
N ASP A 78 -13.66 -21.11 0.08
CA ASP A 78 -13.34 -20.60 -1.25
C ASP A 78 -12.02 -19.79 -1.21
N LYS A 79 -11.05 -20.17 -2.03
CA LYS A 79 -9.77 -19.45 -2.17
C LYS A 79 -9.92 -18.10 -2.88
N HIS A 80 -10.98 -17.90 -3.65
CA HIS A 80 -11.25 -16.66 -4.38
C HIS A 80 -11.78 -15.55 -3.46
N ASP A 81 -12.30 -15.90 -2.29
CA ASP A 81 -12.74 -14.93 -1.29
C ASP A 81 -11.53 -14.26 -0.62
N PHE A 82 -11.50 -12.93 -0.62
CA PHE A 82 -10.48 -12.15 0.06
C PHE A 82 -10.60 -12.31 1.58
N ILE A 83 -9.48 -12.59 2.24
CA ILE A 83 -9.43 -12.70 3.70
C ILE A 83 -8.23 -11.93 4.27
N SER A 84 -8.48 -11.24 5.36
CA SER A 84 -7.44 -10.70 6.22
C SER A 84 -7.90 -10.76 7.67
N LEU A 85 -7.00 -10.47 8.60
CA LEU A 85 -7.25 -10.66 10.04
C LEU A 85 -7.12 -9.31 10.74
N ARG A 86 -7.95 -9.06 11.77
CA ARG A 86 -7.92 -7.76 12.47
C ARG A 86 -6.53 -7.49 13.08
N PRO A 87 -5.83 -6.42 12.69
CA PRO A 87 -4.43 -6.19 13.09
C PRO A 87 -4.21 -5.93 14.57
N TYR A 88 -5.23 -5.44 15.28
CA TYR A 88 -5.10 -5.03 16.69
C TYR A 88 -5.87 -5.91 17.66
N PHE A 89 -6.30 -7.10 17.25
CA PHE A 89 -7.04 -8.00 18.12
C PHE A 89 -6.13 -9.14 18.58
N TRP A 90 -6.04 -9.33 19.89
CA TRP A 90 -5.16 -10.32 20.54
C TRP A 90 -5.99 -11.32 21.33
N PRO A 91 -5.58 -12.60 21.38
CA PRO A 91 -6.26 -13.58 22.21
C PRO A 91 -6.16 -13.22 23.70
N ASP A 92 -7.26 -13.32 24.40
CA ASP A 92 -7.34 -13.30 25.86
C ASP A 92 -7.74 -14.70 26.34
N CYS A 93 -6.76 -15.45 26.80
CA CYS A 93 -6.96 -16.80 27.32
C CYS A 93 -7.11 -16.85 28.85
N SER A 94 -7.20 -15.70 29.54
CA SER A 94 -7.21 -15.63 31.01
C SER A 94 -8.40 -16.36 31.65
N GLY A 95 -9.51 -16.45 30.94
CA GLY A 95 -10.71 -17.20 31.35
C GLY A 95 -10.78 -18.64 30.85
N VAL A 96 -9.78 -19.12 30.09
CA VAL A 96 -9.76 -20.50 29.59
C VAL A 96 -9.17 -21.39 30.69
N GLY A 97 -10.00 -22.23 31.31
CA GLY A 97 -9.64 -23.09 32.46
C GLY A 97 -8.67 -24.24 32.16
N ASN A 98 -7.73 -24.06 31.22
CA ASN A 98 -6.73 -25.06 30.87
C ASN A 98 -5.52 -24.98 31.82
N THR A 99 -5.05 -26.14 32.30
CA THR A 99 -3.87 -26.26 33.16
C THR A 99 -2.57 -26.46 32.38
N THR A 100 -2.64 -26.52 31.04
CA THR A 100 -1.50 -26.73 30.13
C THR A 100 -1.43 -25.61 29.08
N ARG A 101 -0.26 -25.43 28.45
CA ARG A 101 -0.09 -24.47 27.35
C ARG A 101 -1.00 -24.84 26.17
N LEU A 102 -1.88 -23.93 25.76
CA LEU A 102 -2.70 -24.08 24.57
C LEU A 102 -1.84 -24.10 23.29
N THR A 103 -2.20 -24.95 22.33
CA THR A 103 -1.68 -24.86 20.96
C THR A 103 -2.29 -23.65 20.23
N ASP A 104 -1.67 -23.21 19.13
CA ASP A 104 -2.19 -22.09 18.33
C ASP A 104 -3.64 -22.34 17.88
N GLN A 105 -3.94 -23.57 17.46
CA GLN A 105 -5.29 -23.96 17.07
C GLN A 105 -6.28 -23.89 18.23
N GLN A 106 -5.86 -24.27 19.45
CA GLN A 106 -6.70 -24.14 20.63
C GLN A 106 -6.90 -22.67 21.00
N ILE A 107 -5.87 -21.82 20.90
CA ILE A 107 -6.00 -20.37 21.11
C ILE A 107 -7.06 -19.79 20.15
N TYR A 108 -7.00 -20.14 18.86
CA TYR A 108 -7.91 -19.63 17.83
C TYR A 108 -9.36 -20.07 17.99
N THR A 109 -9.61 -21.19 18.67
CA THR A 109 -10.96 -21.76 18.82
C THR A 109 -11.55 -21.51 20.20
N THR A 110 -10.73 -21.20 21.21
CA THR A 110 -11.18 -21.11 22.60
C THR A 110 -11.02 -19.73 23.23
N CYS A 111 -9.99 -18.95 22.86
CA CYS A 111 -9.74 -17.66 23.48
C CYS A 111 -10.50 -16.55 22.74
N PRO A 112 -11.34 -15.76 23.41
CA PRO A 112 -11.88 -14.52 22.85
C PRO A 112 -10.75 -13.57 22.44
N TYR A 113 -10.95 -12.81 21.35
CA TYR A 113 -9.99 -11.80 20.92
C TYR A 113 -10.43 -10.40 21.34
N VAL A 114 -9.50 -9.65 21.95
CA VAL A 114 -9.74 -8.30 22.49
C VAL A 114 -8.90 -7.25 21.77
N ARG A 115 -9.46 -6.05 21.58
CA ARG A 115 -8.78 -4.95 20.87
C ARG A 115 -7.67 -4.33 21.73
N ARG A 116 -6.49 -4.17 21.16
CA ARG A 116 -5.32 -3.46 21.70
C ARG A 116 -4.78 -2.50 20.64
N ASP A 117 -5.27 -1.27 20.63
CA ASP A 117 -5.05 -0.33 19.52
C ASP A 117 -3.57 -0.04 19.25
N GLY A 118 -3.16 -0.11 17.99
CA GLY A 118 -1.76 0.08 17.56
C GLY A 118 -0.80 -1.03 17.98
N ILE A 119 -1.22 -2.03 18.76
CA ILE A 119 -0.41 -3.19 19.10
C ILE A 119 -0.71 -4.28 18.08
N PHE A 120 0.19 -4.45 17.11
CA PHE A 120 -0.01 -5.34 15.97
C PHE A 120 0.13 -6.82 16.35
N ASN A 121 -0.93 -7.61 16.16
CA ASN A 121 -0.88 -9.05 16.36
C ASN A 121 -0.19 -9.73 15.15
N PRO A 122 0.99 -10.38 15.32
CA PRO A 122 1.77 -10.95 14.22
C PRO A 122 1.02 -12.01 13.41
N ASP A 123 0.06 -12.66 14.05
CA ASP A 123 -1.04 -13.44 13.51
C ASP A 123 -1.56 -12.97 12.14
N VAL A 124 -1.68 -11.67 11.89
CA VAL A 124 -2.16 -11.19 10.58
C VAL A 124 -1.20 -11.44 9.43
N ARG A 125 -0.01 -12.01 9.69
CA ARG A 125 0.92 -12.48 8.65
C ARG A 125 0.63 -13.92 8.20
N MET A 126 -0.29 -14.62 8.89
CA MET A 126 -0.70 -15.98 8.50
C MET A 126 -1.53 -16.00 7.21
N VAL A 127 -2.17 -14.89 6.88
CA VAL A 127 -2.79 -14.64 5.59
C VAL A 127 -2.51 -13.21 5.19
N ASN A 128 -2.16 -12.97 3.94
CA ASN A 128 -1.65 -11.67 3.52
C ASN A 128 -2.26 -11.20 2.19
N ASP A 129 -3.56 -11.40 2.01
CA ASP A 129 -4.26 -10.89 0.83
C ASP A 129 -4.16 -9.35 0.76
N THR A 130 -4.18 -8.65 1.90
CA THR A 130 -3.96 -7.20 2.01
C THR A 130 -2.59 -6.78 1.46
N GLY A 131 -1.51 -7.47 1.87
CA GLY A 131 -0.17 -7.18 1.37
C GLY A 131 0.01 -7.58 -0.10
N ALA A 132 -0.60 -8.68 -0.54
CA ALA A 132 -0.60 -9.11 -1.93
C ALA A 132 -1.34 -8.10 -2.83
N PHE A 133 -2.50 -7.61 -2.39
CA PHE A 133 -3.26 -6.57 -3.09
C PHE A 133 -2.48 -5.25 -3.16
N GLN A 134 -1.82 -4.86 -2.08
CA GLN A 134 -0.96 -3.67 -2.04
C GLN A 134 0.22 -3.79 -3.01
N ALA A 135 0.93 -4.91 -3.02
CA ALA A 135 2.05 -5.16 -3.93
C ALA A 135 1.62 -5.22 -5.41
N MET A 136 0.45 -5.83 -5.69
CA MET A 136 -0.18 -5.84 -7.00
C MET A 136 -0.51 -4.40 -7.45
N SER A 137 -1.16 -3.62 -6.59
CA SER A 137 -1.52 -2.23 -6.86
C SER A 137 -0.30 -1.33 -7.07
N ASP A 138 0.76 -1.53 -6.28
CA ASP A 138 2.03 -0.82 -6.45
C ASP A 138 2.72 -1.18 -7.76
N THR A 139 2.69 -2.46 -8.16
CA THR A 139 3.23 -2.89 -9.46
C THR A 139 2.52 -2.20 -10.60
N ILE A 140 1.19 -2.10 -10.54
CA ILE A 140 0.39 -1.39 -11.53
C ILE A 140 0.75 0.11 -11.54
N PHE A 141 0.77 0.75 -10.37
CA PHE A 141 1.08 2.18 -10.21
C PHE A 141 2.44 2.55 -10.78
N TYR A 142 3.50 1.91 -10.30
CA TYR A 142 4.87 2.21 -10.67
C TYR A 142 5.15 1.85 -12.14
N SER A 143 4.55 0.76 -12.64
CA SER A 143 4.65 0.43 -14.06
C SER A 143 3.93 1.46 -14.94
N ALA A 144 2.77 1.96 -14.52
CA ALA A 144 2.03 2.97 -15.27
C ALA A 144 2.81 4.30 -15.34
N LEU A 145 3.38 4.74 -14.22
CA LEU A 145 4.28 5.89 -14.19
C LEU A 145 5.52 5.65 -15.05
N ALA A 146 6.20 4.52 -14.91
CA ALA A 146 7.37 4.21 -15.74
C ALA A 146 7.04 4.20 -17.23
N TRP A 147 5.89 3.63 -17.61
CA TRP A 147 5.44 3.62 -18.99
C TRP A 147 5.12 5.01 -19.52
N SER A 148 4.61 5.93 -18.69
CA SER A 148 4.19 7.26 -19.14
C SER A 148 5.33 8.03 -19.83
N PHE A 149 6.57 7.88 -19.35
CA PHE A 149 7.76 8.55 -19.89
C PHE A 149 8.73 7.64 -20.67
N THR A 150 8.71 6.31 -20.49
CA THR A 150 9.59 5.41 -21.27
C THR A 150 8.95 4.87 -22.54
N LYS A 151 7.62 4.70 -22.54
CA LYS A 151 6.86 3.93 -23.54
C LYS A 151 7.32 2.47 -23.71
N ASP A 152 8.11 1.94 -22.78
CA ASP A 152 8.59 0.55 -22.84
C ASP A 152 7.46 -0.44 -22.53
N ARG A 153 7.23 -1.38 -23.45
CA ARG A 153 6.18 -2.39 -23.38
C ARG A 153 6.32 -3.34 -22.19
N VAL A 154 7.48 -3.43 -21.55
CA VAL A 154 7.65 -4.26 -20.34
C VAL A 154 6.69 -3.82 -19.23
N TYR A 155 6.47 -2.51 -19.08
CA TYR A 155 5.65 -1.96 -18.00
C TYR A 155 4.15 -2.20 -18.24
N THR A 156 3.68 -2.05 -19.48
CA THR A 156 2.28 -2.35 -19.83
C THR A 156 1.98 -3.84 -19.77
N LYS A 157 2.96 -4.70 -20.10
CA LYS A 157 2.86 -6.16 -19.85
C LYS A 157 2.72 -6.48 -18.37
N ASN A 158 3.48 -5.82 -17.49
CA ASN A 158 3.37 -6.01 -16.04
C ASN A 158 1.97 -5.64 -15.54
N ILE A 159 1.41 -4.51 -16.01
CA ILE A 159 0.05 -4.08 -15.64
C ILE A 159 -1.00 -5.09 -16.11
N ALA A 160 -0.94 -5.50 -17.38
CA ALA A 160 -1.86 -6.48 -17.95
C ALA A 160 -1.82 -7.82 -17.19
N SER A 161 -0.62 -8.29 -16.86
CA SER A 161 -0.41 -9.54 -16.09
C SER A 161 -0.99 -9.45 -14.67
N ALA A 162 -0.73 -8.34 -13.97
CA ALA A 162 -1.25 -8.10 -12.62
C ALA A 162 -2.79 -8.05 -12.61
N ILE A 163 -3.40 -7.33 -13.55
CA ILE A 163 -4.86 -7.22 -13.68
C ILE A 163 -5.48 -8.58 -14.02
N ASN A 164 -4.92 -9.28 -15.00
CA ASN A 164 -5.42 -10.60 -15.39
C ASN A 164 -5.36 -11.57 -14.21
N THR A 165 -4.23 -11.63 -13.50
CA THR A 165 -4.05 -12.54 -12.35
C THR A 165 -5.05 -12.25 -11.23
N TRP A 166 -5.17 -10.99 -10.81
CA TRP A 166 -5.97 -10.67 -9.62
C TRP A 166 -7.49 -10.64 -9.90
N PHE A 167 -7.92 -10.24 -11.09
CA PHE A 167 -9.34 -9.94 -11.34
C PHE A 167 -10.02 -10.89 -12.33
N LEU A 168 -9.30 -11.52 -13.25
CA LEU A 168 -9.92 -12.11 -14.45
C LEU A 168 -9.67 -13.60 -14.62
N ALA A 169 -8.45 -14.07 -14.34
CA ALA A 169 -8.07 -15.46 -14.57
C ALA A 169 -8.86 -16.38 -13.61
N PRO A 170 -9.61 -17.36 -14.13
CA PRO A 170 -10.48 -18.22 -13.31
C PRO A 170 -9.77 -18.92 -12.16
N GLU A 171 -8.49 -19.23 -12.30
CA GLU A 171 -7.69 -19.93 -11.28
C GLU A 171 -7.20 -19.02 -10.13
N THR A 172 -7.23 -17.69 -10.33
CA THR A 172 -6.59 -16.74 -9.41
C THR A 172 -7.41 -15.53 -9.05
N LEU A 173 -8.56 -15.31 -9.71
CA LEU A 173 -9.37 -14.12 -9.51
C LEU A 173 -9.83 -13.96 -8.07
N MET A 174 -10.04 -12.72 -7.66
CA MET A 174 -10.72 -12.39 -6.42
C MET A 174 -12.23 -12.30 -6.66
N ASN A 175 -13.06 -12.84 -5.79
CA ASN A 175 -14.50 -12.57 -5.82
C ASN A 175 -14.75 -11.07 -5.52
N PRO A 176 -15.68 -10.38 -6.20
CA PRO A 176 -15.86 -8.92 -6.08
C PRO A 176 -16.58 -8.50 -4.79
N ASN A 177 -16.02 -8.86 -3.64
CA ASN A 177 -16.48 -8.52 -2.30
C ASN A 177 -15.34 -8.61 -1.28
N VAL A 178 -15.52 -8.04 -0.09
CA VAL A 178 -14.57 -8.17 1.03
C VAL A 178 -15.26 -8.71 2.28
N ASN A 179 -16.14 -9.72 2.12
CA ASN A 179 -16.96 -10.27 3.21
C ASN A 179 -16.14 -10.83 4.39
N TYR A 180 -14.87 -11.19 4.15
CA TYR A 180 -13.95 -11.73 5.15
C TYR A 180 -12.72 -10.84 5.39
N GLY A 181 -12.81 -9.56 5.01
CA GLY A 181 -11.80 -8.56 5.36
C GLY A 181 -11.80 -8.29 6.86
N GLN A 182 -10.61 -8.29 7.46
CA GLN A 182 -10.37 -8.06 8.87
C GLN A 182 -11.29 -8.94 9.75
N LEU A 183 -11.25 -10.24 9.46
CA LEU A 183 -11.92 -11.29 10.21
C LEU A 183 -11.41 -11.32 11.66
N LEU A 184 -12.35 -11.45 12.60
CA LEU A 184 -12.05 -11.66 14.02
C LEU A 184 -11.80 -13.15 14.27
N ARG A 185 -10.69 -13.48 14.92
CA ARG A 185 -10.40 -14.83 15.41
C ARG A 185 -10.99 -15.07 16.80
N GLY A 186 -11.04 -16.33 17.20
CA GLY A 186 -11.64 -16.76 18.46
C GLY A 186 -12.99 -17.45 18.25
N PRO A 187 -13.64 -17.91 19.34
CA PRO A 187 -14.95 -18.53 19.28
C PRO A 187 -16.02 -17.56 18.79
N GLY A 188 -17.04 -18.08 18.11
CA GLY A 188 -18.18 -17.30 17.63
C GLY A 188 -18.15 -17.05 16.12
N GLU A 189 -18.85 -16.00 15.71
CA GLU A 189 -19.13 -15.71 14.30
C GLU A 189 -17.86 -15.35 13.52
N GLN A 190 -17.58 -16.13 12.47
CA GLN A 190 -16.44 -15.93 11.58
C GLN A 190 -16.85 -15.05 10.39
N LYS A 191 -17.20 -13.78 10.64
CA LYS A 191 -17.46 -12.79 9.57
C LYS A 191 -16.37 -11.72 9.56
N GLY A 192 -16.17 -11.11 8.38
CA GLY A 192 -15.36 -9.92 8.25
C GLY A 192 -15.94 -8.74 9.04
N SER A 193 -15.30 -7.59 8.90
CA SER A 193 -15.72 -6.35 9.53
C SER A 193 -15.74 -5.21 8.53
N HIS A 194 -16.50 -4.16 8.83
CA HIS A 194 -16.56 -2.98 7.96
C HIS A 194 -15.17 -2.40 7.69
N THR A 195 -14.29 -2.40 8.71
CA THR A 195 -12.91 -1.92 8.60
C THR A 195 -12.05 -2.69 7.60
N GLY A 196 -12.49 -3.90 7.19
CA GLY A 196 -11.86 -4.70 6.15
C GLY A 196 -11.92 -4.08 4.76
N VAL A 197 -12.86 -3.16 4.50
CA VAL A 197 -12.90 -2.41 3.22
C VAL A 197 -11.62 -1.61 3.01
N LEU A 198 -11.03 -1.04 4.09
CA LEU A 198 -9.77 -0.32 4.06
C LEU A 198 -8.58 -1.14 3.52
N ASP A 199 -8.65 -2.46 3.55
CA ASP A 199 -7.60 -3.33 3.02
C ASP A 199 -7.45 -3.19 1.50
N MET A 200 -8.51 -2.74 0.82
CA MET A 200 -8.54 -2.50 -0.62
C MET A 200 -8.37 -1.02 -1.01
N LYS A 201 -7.94 -0.15 -0.08
CA LYS A 201 -7.76 1.30 -0.31
C LYS A 201 -6.94 1.70 -1.55
N CYS A 202 -6.03 0.83 -2.02
CA CYS A 202 -5.14 1.11 -3.15
C CYS A 202 -5.81 1.02 -4.54
N MET A 203 -7.12 0.75 -4.64
CA MET A 203 -7.84 0.70 -5.93
C MET A 203 -7.66 1.96 -6.80
N THR A 204 -7.45 3.11 -6.19
CA THR A 204 -7.28 4.37 -6.91
C THR A 204 -5.99 4.40 -7.76
N LYS A 205 -4.94 3.71 -7.31
CA LYS A 205 -3.71 3.51 -8.10
C LYS A 205 -3.97 2.71 -9.37
N LEU A 206 -4.77 1.65 -9.26
CA LEU A 206 -5.19 0.83 -10.39
C LEU A 206 -6.03 1.65 -11.38
N THR A 207 -6.95 2.47 -10.89
CA THR A 207 -7.76 3.37 -11.74
C THR A 207 -6.88 4.33 -12.54
N SER A 208 -5.89 4.97 -11.91
CA SER A 208 -4.97 5.89 -12.58
C SER A 208 -4.25 5.23 -13.75
N ALA A 209 -3.76 4.00 -13.55
CA ALA A 209 -3.12 3.22 -14.59
C ALA A 209 -4.08 2.89 -15.74
N VAL A 210 -5.29 2.40 -15.45
CA VAL A 210 -6.28 2.04 -16.47
C VAL A 210 -6.67 3.26 -17.32
N LEU A 211 -6.94 4.41 -16.69
CA LEU A 211 -7.22 5.67 -17.41
C LEU A 211 -6.07 6.06 -18.34
N LEU A 212 -4.82 5.93 -17.87
CA LEU A 212 -3.62 6.20 -18.67
C LEU A 212 -3.52 5.25 -19.87
N LEU A 213 -3.66 3.94 -19.64
CA LEU A 213 -3.56 2.92 -20.69
C LEU A 213 -4.63 3.11 -21.79
N ARG A 214 -5.87 3.43 -21.39
CA ARG A 214 -6.96 3.75 -22.31
C ARG A 214 -6.66 5.00 -23.13
N LYS A 215 -6.33 6.11 -22.46
CA LYS A 215 -6.07 7.40 -23.12
C LYS A 215 -4.92 7.31 -24.13
N ALA A 216 -3.84 6.64 -23.73
CA ALA A 216 -2.64 6.50 -24.56
C ALA A 216 -2.68 5.28 -25.51
N LYS A 217 -3.79 4.53 -25.56
CA LYS A 217 -3.99 3.36 -26.43
C LYS A 217 -2.83 2.35 -26.29
N ALA A 218 -2.54 1.97 -25.05
CA ALA A 218 -1.45 1.05 -24.76
C ALA A 218 -1.65 -0.31 -25.46
N PRO A 219 -0.63 -0.86 -26.15
CA PRO A 219 -0.82 -2.05 -26.99
C PRO A 219 -1.19 -3.32 -26.21
N GLU A 220 -0.76 -3.44 -24.95
CA GLU A 220 -1.12 -4.55 -24.07
C GLU A 220 -2.49 -4.39 -23.40
N TRP A 221 -3.11 -3.21 -23.47
CA TRP A 221 -4.44 -2.98 -22.92
C TRP A 221 -5.50 -3.37 -23.95
N THR A 222 -5.84 -4.65 -23.96
CA THR A 222 -6.79 -5.23 -24.92
C THR A 222 -8.24 -4.99 -24.49
N GLN A 223 -9.16 -5.06 -25.46
CA GLN A 223 -10.60 -4.96 -25.17
C GLN A 223 -11.06 -6.02 -24.16
N ALA A 224 -10.55 -7.25 -24.25
CA ALA A 224 -10.90 -8.33 -23.32
C ALA A 224 -10.48 -8.04 -21.87
N LEU A 225 -9.29 -7.45 -21.66
CA LEU A 225 -8.86 -7.02 -20.33
C LEU A 225 -9.75 -5.89 -19.80
N ASP A 226 -10.07 -4.92 -20.67
CA ASP A 226 -10.92 -3.79 -20.31
C ASP A 226 -12.33 -4.23 -19.90
N ASP A 227 -12.98 -5.04 -20.74
CA ASP A 227 -14.34 -5.56 -20.52
C ASP A 227 -14.40 -6.42 -19.26
N GLY A 228 -13.43 -7.32 -19.09
CA GLY A 228 -13.34 -8.19 -17.91
C GLY A 228 -13.19 -7.39 -16.61
N LEU A 229 -12.27 -6.41 -16.60
CA LEU A 229 -12.07 -5.59 -15.41
C LEU A 229 -13.29 -4.70 -15.12
N ASN A 230 -13.90 -4.11 -16.15
CA ASN A 230 -15.14 -3.35 -16.01
C ASN A 230 -16.26 -4.22 -15.41
N ALA A 231 -16.40 -5.48 -15.83
CA ALA A 231 -17.40 -6.40 -15.30
C ALA A 231 -17.17 -6.71 -13.82
N TRP A 232 -15.91 -6.96 -13.43
CA TRP A 232 -15.54 -7.17 -12.03
C TRP A 232 -15.83 -5.94 -11.17
N VAL A 233 -15.40 -4.76 -11.64
CA VAL A 233 -15.56 -3.50 -10.90
C VAL A 233 -17.03 -3.13 -10.74
N LYS A 234 -17.88 -3.35 -11.75
CA LYS A 234 -19.34 -3.13 -11.63
C LYS A 234 -19.95 -3.99 -10.52
N GLN A 235 -19.55 -5.26 -10.40
CA GLN A 235 -20.01 -6.13 -9.31
C GLN A 235 -19.50 -5.63 -7.95
N TYR A 236 -18.24 -5.21 -7.87
CA TYR A 236 -17.67 -4.70 -6.63
C TYR A 236 -18.29 -3.37 -6.18
N ILE A 237 -18.65 -2.48 -7.11
CA ILE A 237 -19.41 -1.25 -6.82
C ILE A 237 -20.78 -1.59 -6.23
N VAL A 238 -21.47 -2.60 -6.77
CA VAL A 238 -22.74 -3.07 -6.19
C VAL A 238 -22.52 -3.53 -4.76
N TRP A 239 -21.48 -4.33 -4.50
CA TRP A 239 -21.16 -4.75 -3.13
C TRP A 239 -20.84 -3.55 -2.22
N LEU A 240 -20.00 -2.61 -2.65
CA LEU A 240 -19.62 -1.41 -1.89
C LEU A 240 -20.81 -0.54 -1.49
N THR A 241 -21.85 -0.50 -2.33
CA THR A 241 -23.00 0.41 -2.18
C THR A 241 -24.23 -0.24 -1.56
N THR A 242 -24.22 -1.56 -1.36
CA THR A 242 -25.39 -2.31 -0.85
C THR A 242 -25.08 -3.22 0.33
N ASN A 243 -23.84 -3.69 0.50
CA ASN A 243 -23.49 -4.58 1.60
C ASN A 243 -23.38 -3.82 2.92
N ALA A 244 -23.91 -4.40 4.01
CA ALA A 244 -23.90 -3.78 5.33
C ALA A 244 -22.48 -3.43 5.83
N LEU A 245 -21.48 -4.29 5.60
CA LEU A 245 -20.09 -4.01 5.98
C LEU A 245 -19.54 -2.79 5.25
N ALA A 246 -19.86 -2.64 3.96
CA ALA A 246 -19.40 -1.52 3.18
C ALA A 246 -20.11 -0.21 3.55
N LEU A 247 -21.42 -0.27 3.86
CA LEU A 247 -22.20 0.88 4.31
C LEU A 247 -21.79 1.34 5.72
N GLU A 248 -21.38 0.43 6.60
CA GLU A 248 -20.78 0.78 7.89
C GLU A 248 -19.43 1.50 7.70
N GLU A 249 -18.59 1.05 6.76
CA GLU A 249 -17.32 1.72 6.45
C GLU A 249 -17.54 3.12 5.86
N LYS A 250 -18.51 3.24 4.94
CA LYS A 250 -18.94 4.54 4.40
C LYS A 250 -19.28 5.54 5.49
N ALA A 251 -19.92 5.07 6.57
CA ALA A 251 -20.34 5.89 7.70
C ALA A 251 -19.21 6.18 8.71
N ALA A 252 -18.02 5.58 8.56
CA ALA A 252 -16.91 5.80 9.49
C ALA A 252 -16.42 7.26 9.42
N PRO A 253 -16.37 7.99 10.55
CA PRO A 253 -16.10 9.44 10.54
C PRO A 253 -14.61 9.80 10.38
N ASN A 254 -13.71 8.82 10.45
CA ASN A 254 -12.25 9.00 10.42
C ASN A 254 -11.68 8.58 9.05
N ASN A 255 -10.37 8.34 8.99
CA ASN A 255 -9.67 7.89 7.78
C ASN A 255 -10.33 6.72 7.03
N HIS A 256 -11.03 5.81 7.70
CA HIS A 256 -11.73 4.69 7.06
C HIS A 256 -12.75 5.19 6.02
N GLY A 257 -13.63 6.12 6.41
CA GLY A 257 -14.60 6.71 5.50
C GLY A 257 -13.92 7.51 4.39
N SER A 258 -12.85 8.25 4.70
CA SER A 258 -12.08 8.99 3.69
C SER A 258 -11.56 8.07 2.57
N PHE A 259 -11.09 6.86 2.92
CA PHE A 259 -10.67 5.85 1.94
C PHE A 259 -11.84 5.19 1.22
N TYR A 260 -12.97 4.92 1.89
CA TYR A 260 -14.16 4.41 1.22
C TYR A 260 -14.58 5.30 0.04
N PHE A 261 -14.65 6.62 0.26
CA PHE A 261 -15.10 7.55 -0.78
C PHE A 261 -14.14 7.63 -1.98
N ASN A 262 -12.82 7.67 -1.76
CA ASN A 262 -11.89 7.68 -2.89
C ASN A 262 -11.85 6.34 -3.64
N GLN A 263 -12.05 5.22 -2.92
CA GLN A 263 -12.16 3.91 -3.54
C GLN A 263 -13.38 3.87 -4.46
N LEU A 264 -14.58 4.17 -3.94
CA LEU A 264 -15.82 4.14 -4.72
C LEU A 264 -15.77 5.11 -5.92
N ALA A 265 -15.39 6.37 -5.70
CA ALA A 265 -15.33 7.37 -6.76
C ALA A 265 -14.33 6.98 -7.86
N SER A 266 -13.17 6.42 -7.50
CA SER A 266 -12.20 5.96 -8.50
C SER A 266 -12.72 4.78 -9.33
N LEU A 267 -13.44 3.84 -8.71
CA LEU A 267 -14.03 2.70 -9.41
C LEU A 267 -15.17 3.13 -10.33
N GLN A 268 -15.98 4.10 -9.93
CA GLN A 268 -17.00 4.71 -10.79
C GLN A 268 -16.35 5.34 -12.04
N LEU A 269 -15.26 6.07 -11.88
CA LEU A 269 -14.49 6.59 -13.03
C LEU A 269 -13.94 5.47 -13.92
N LEU A 270 -13.44 4.38 -13.32
CA LEU A 270 -12.96 3.23 -14.07
C LEU A 270 -14.06 2.66 -14.98
N VAL A 271 -15.31 2.59 -14.53
CA VAL A 271 -16.42 2.06 -15.36
C VAL A 271 -17.12 3.13 -16.21
N GLY A 272 -16.58 4.35 -16.26
CA GLY A 272 -17.10 5.47 -17.05
C GLY A 272 -18.23 6.27 -16.39
N ASP A 273 -18.55 6.00 -15.12
CA ASP A 273 -19.58 6.71 -14.35
C ASP A 273 -19.02 7.98 -13.68
N THR A 274 -18.81 9.02 -14.50
CA THR A 274 -18.22 10.30 -14.03
C THR A 274 -19.18 11.07 -13.12
N GLU A 275 -20.48 11.06 -13.41
CA GLU A 275 -21.49 11.73 -12.58
C GLU A 275 -21.69 11.03 -11.23
N GLY A 276 -21.66 9.70 -11.19
CA GLY A 276 -21.63 8.94 -9.94
C GLY A 276 -20.40 9.27 -9.11
N ALA A 277 -19.21 9.31 -9.71
CA ALA A 277 -17.98 9.72 -9.02
C ALA A 277 -18.08 11.14 -8.44
N LYS A 278 -18.63 12.09 -9.20
CA LYS A 278 -18.89 13.45 -8.74
C LYS A 278 -19.87 13.51 -7.58
N THR A 279 -20.91 12.68 -7.60
CA THR A 279 -21.87 12.54 -6.50
C THR A 279 -21.18 12.00 -5.24
N THR A 280 -20.40 10.93 -5.37
CA THR A 280 -19.63 10.31 -4.28
C THR A 280 -18.66 11.30 -3.63
N ILE A 281 -17.92 12.09 -4.43
CA ILE A 281 -16.99 13.09 -3.88
C ILE A 281 -17.73 14.24 -3.17
N ASN A 282 -18.86 14.70 -3.71
CA ASN A 282 -19.67 15.70 -3.01
C ASN A 282 -20.25 15.15 -1.70
N GLU A 283 -20.65 13.87 -1.67
CA GLU A 283 -21.11 13.23 -0.44
C GLU A 283 -20.00 13.19 0.62
N TYR A 284 -18.76 12.88 0.24
CA TYR A 284 -17.61 12.97 1.14
C TYR A 284 -17.44 14.38 1.73
N PHE A 285 -17.33 15.40 0.87
CA PHE A 285 -17.05 16.77 1.29
C PHE A 285 -18.20 17.40 2.10
N ASN A 286 -19.45 17.02 1.83
CA ASN A 286 -20.62 17.52 2.55
C ASN A 286 -20.98 16.67 3.79
N GLY A 287 -20.45 15.45 3.88
CA GLY A 287 -20.68 14.51 4.96
C GLY A 287 -19.51 14.48 5.94
N ILE A 288 -18.85 13.31 6.04
CA ILE A 288 -17.85 13.04 7.09
C ILE A 288 -16.68 14.04 7.11
N TYR A 289 -16.30 14.61 5.97
CA TYR A 289 -15.20 15.60 5.90
C TYR A 289 -15.45 16.82 6.79
N GLN A 290 -16.72 17.21 6.99
CA GLN A 290 -17.09 18.40 7.75
C GLN A 290 -16.62 18.37 9.22
N ASP A 291 -16.37 17.18 9.76
CA ASP A 291 -15.96 16.98 11.16
C ASP A 291 -14.55 16.37 11.30
N GLN A 292 -13.80 16.22 10.20
CA GLN A 292 -12.47 15.62 10.20
C GLN A 292 -11.32 16.59 10.51
N ILE A 293 -11.54 17.90 10.37
CA ILE A 293 -10.50 18.92 10.56
C ILE A 293 -11.02 20.00 11.52
N THR A 294 -10.29 20.22 12.60
CA THR A 294 -10.59 21.28 13.58
C THR A 294 -10.01 22.63 13.12
N ALA A 295 -10.40 23.71 13.80
CA ALA A 295 -10.06 25.07 13.37
C ALA A 295 -8.55 25.34 13.31
N ASN A 296 -7.73 24.64 14.11
CA ASN A 296 -6.27 24.76 14.09
C ASN A 296 -5.59 23.83 13.06
N GLY A 297 -6.34 22.97 12.37
CA GLY A 297 -5.84 21.97 11.43
C GLY A 297 -5.68 20.57 12.03
N ASP A 298 -5.91 20.35 13.32
CA ASP A 298 -5.82 19.00 13.87
C ASP A 298 -6.92 18.09 13.33
N GLN A 299 -6.61 16.80 13.24
CA GLN A 299 -7.52 15.74 12.84
C GLN A 299 -7.87 14.91 14.09
N PRO A 300 -8.94 15.27 14.84
CA PRO A 300 -9.10 14.84 16.22
C PRO A 300 -9.29 13.32 16.37
N LEU A 301 -9.96 12.68 15.41
CA LEU A 301 -10.17 11.23 15.41
C LEU A 301 -8.90 10.44 15.11
N GLU A 302 -7.90 11.09 14.53
CA GLU A 302 -6.56 10.53 14.28
C GLU A 302 -5.63 10.81 15.46
N SER A 303 -5.79 11.96 16.11
CA SER A 303 -5.04 12.37 17.30
C SER A 303 -5.25 11.48 18.51
N ILE A 304 -6.44 10.90 18.68
CA ILE A 304 -6.76 10.01 19.82
C ILE A 304 -6.14 8.62 19.71
N ARG A 305 -5.50 8.31 18.58
CA ARG A 305 -4.95 6.98 18.30
C ARG A 305 -3.58 6.82 18.98
N THR A 306 -3.13 5.58 19.11
CA THR A 306 -1.82 5.27 19.70
C THR A 306 -0.63 5.65 18.81
N ARG A 307 -0.89 5.97 17.54
CA ARG A 307 0.08 6.44 16.54
C ARG A 307 -0.47 7.68 15.80
N PRO A 308 -0.63 8.81 16.50
CA PRO A 308 -1.33 9.97 15.95
C PRO A 308 -0.60 10.63 14.78
N TYR A 309 0.73 10.59 14.71
CA TYR A 309 1.46 11.12 13.57
C TYR A 309 1.16 10.32 12.30
N HIS A 310 1.27 8.99 12.37
CA HIS A 310 0.87 8.07 11.30
C HIS A 310 -0.56 8.32 10.83
N TYR A 311 -1.53 8.33 11.75
CA TYR A 311 -2.94 8.46 11.35
C TYR A 311 -3.29 9.82 10.73
N ARG A 312 -2.64 10.92 11.15
CA ARG A 312 -2.78 12.23 10.47
C ARG A 312 -2.25 12.20 9.04
N ALA A 313 -1.07 11.62 8.83
CA ALA A 313 -0.49 11.48 7.49
C ALA A 313 -1.33 10.55 6.60
N TYR A 314 -1.82 9.46 7.18
CA TYR A 314 -2.63 8.45 6.51
C TYR A 314 -3.99 8.99 6.04
N ASN A 315 -4.68 9.77 6.88
CA ASN A 315 -5.93 10.42 6.49
C ASN A 315 -5.70 11.57 5.50
N LEU A 316 -4.60 12.34 5.63
CA LEU A 316 -4.20 13.34 4.63
C LEU A 316 -4.00 12.72 3.25
N ALA A 317 -3.41 11.53 3.16
CA ALA A 317 -3.31 10.79 1.90
C ALA A 317 -4.69 10.51 1.29
N ALA A 318 -5.68 10.11 2.09
CA ALA A 318 -7.05 9.88 1.62
C ALA A 318 -7.75 11.19 1.18
N MET A 319 -7.63 12.26 1.97
CA MET A 319 -8.18 13.58 1.67
C MET A 319 -7.63 14.15 0.36
N VAL A 320 -6.31 14.07 0.17
CA VAL A 320 -5.64 14.50 -1.06
C VAL A 320 -6.16 13.73 -2.27
N VAL A 321 -6.33 12.41 -2.15
CA VAL A 321 -6.87 11.61 -3.25
C VAL A 321 -8.32 12.00 -3.56
N ASN A 322 -9.17 12.23 -2.56
CA ASN A 322 -10.54 12.75 -2.76
C ASN A 322 -10.53 14.10 -3.48
N ALA A 323 -9.64 15.03 -3.11
CA ALA A 323 -9.50 16.32 -3.77
C ALA A 323 -9.01 16.20 -5.23
N LYS A 324 -8.06 15.29 -5.51
CA LYS A 324 -7.59 14.99 -6.87
C LYS A 324 -8.70 14.43 -7.75
N ILE A 325 -9.47 13.46 -7.25
CA ILE A 325 -10.63 12.91 -7.98
C ILE A 325 -11.67 14.01 -8.19
N GLY A 326 -11.98 14.81 -7.17
CA GLY A 326 -12.91 15.93 -7.25
C GLY A 326 -12.54 16.93 -8.35
N ALA A 327 -11.28 17.34 -8.40
CA ALA A 327 -10.76 18.20 -9.46
C ALA A 327 -10.90 17.55 -10.85
N TYR A 328 -10.60 16.26 -10.97
CA TYR A 328 -10.71 15.51 -12.24
C TYR A 328 -12.16 15.44 -12.76
N VAL A 329 -13.15 15.32 -11.87
CA VAL A 329 -14.58 15.27 -12.24
C VAL A 329 -15.24 16.66 -12.31
N GLY A 330 -14.43 17.73 -12.31
CA GLY A 330 -14.90 19.10 -12.50
C GLY A 330 -15.49 19.78 -11.25
N ILE A 331 -15.20 19.29 -10.05
CA ILE A 331 -15.47 20.02 -8.80
C ILE A 331 -14.32 21.01 -8.61
N THR A 332 -14.46 22.21 -9.17
CA THR A 332 -13.40 23.22 -9.26
C THR A 332 -12.89 23.72 -7.92
N ASP A 333 -13.68 23.57 -6.85
CA ASP A 333 -13.33 23.98 -5.51
C ASP A 333 -12.90 22.81 -4.60
N ALA A 334 -12.74 21.58 -5.13
CA ALA A 334 -12.46 20.38 -4.32
C ALA A 334 -11.28 20.54 -3.36
N TRP A 335 -10.19 21.17 -3.79
CA TRP A 335 -9.04 21.46 -2.94
C TRP A 335 -9.36 22.47 -1.84
N ASN A 336 -10.14 23.50 -2.16
CA ASN A 336 -10.47 24.62 -1.28
C ASN A 336 -11.69 24.37 -0.38
N ARG A 337 -12.30 23.17 -0.43
CA ARG A 337 -13.40 22.79 0.46
C ARG A 337 -12.93 22.81 1.91
N THR A 338 -13.72 23.44 2.78
CA THR A 338 -13.45 23.52 4.22
C THR A 338 -14.35 22.59 5.01
N ALA A 339 -13.83 22.09 6.12
CA ALA A 339 -14.62 21.49 7.17
C ALA A 339 -15.49 22.55 7.87
N ARG A 340 -16.41 22.14 8.74
CA ARG A 340 -17.30 23.04 9.48
C ARG A 340 -16.52 24.08 10.31
N SER A 341 -15.31 23.72 10.72
CA SER A 341 -14.38 24.58 11.45
C SER A 341 -13.78 25.73 10.62
N GLY A 342 -14.02 25.75 9.29
CA GLY A 342 -13.37 26.67 8.35
C GLY A 342 -11.97 26.25 7.91
N ALA A 343 -11.40 25.17 8.48
CA ALA A 343 -10.11 24.64 8.07
C ALA A 343 -10.23 23.69 6.86
N GLY A 344 -9.28 23.77 5.94
CA GLY A 344 -9.16 22.85 4.81
C GLY A 344 -7.89 21.99 4.89
N ILE A 345 -7.71 21.12 3.89
CA ILE A 345 -6.60 20.17 3.79
C ILE A 345 -5.20 20.80 3.92
N GLN A 346 -4.99 22.03 3.43
CA GLN A 346 -3.71 22.74 3.58
C GLN A 346 -3.39 23.01 5.07
N LYS A 347 -4.39 23.44 5.84
CA LYS A 347 -4.24 23.69 7.28
C LYS A 347 -3.99 22.40 8.06
N ALA A 348 -4.61 21.30 7.62
CA ALA A 348 -4.37 19.98 8.21
C ALA A 348 -2.93 19.49 7.99
N LEU A 349 -2.37 19.71 6.80
CA LEU A 349 -0.96 19.44 6.54
C LEU A 349 -0.04 20.33 7.39
N ASP A 350 -0.30 21.64 7.43
CA ASP A 350 0.50 22.59 8.20
C ASP A 350 0.55 22.20 9.68
N TYR A 351 -0.61 21.79 10.24
CA TYR A 351 -0.68 21.25 11.58
C TYR A 351 0.17 19.99 11.74
N ALA A 352 0.00 18.99 10.86
CA ALA A 352 0.78 17.74 10.93
C ALA A 352 2.30 17.97 10.87
N MET A 353 2.77 18.89 10.01
CA MET A 353 4.19 19.28 9.91
C MET A 353 4.72 19.94 11.20
N SER A 354 3.87 20.66 11.92
CA SER A 354 4.24 21.34 13.18
C SER A 354 4.29 20.39 14.39
N THR A 355 3.66 19.21 14.31
CA THR A 355 3.62 18.25 15.42
C THR A 355 4.92 17.45 15.54
N SER A 356 5.30 17.11 16.78
CA SER A 356 6.45 16.27 17.05
C SER A 356 6.17 14.80 16.72
N PRO A 357 6.99 14.12 15.90
CA PRO A 357 6.83 12.70 15.58
C PRO A 357 7.48 11.79 16.64
N LYS A 358 7.53 12.21 17.91
CA LYS A 358 8.27 11.49 18.95
C LYS A 358 7.75 10.07 19.13
N GLY A 359 8.59 9.07 18.91
CA GLY A 359 8.20 7.65 18.94
C GLY A 359 7.50 7.16 17.66
N GLU A 360 7.42 8.01 16.64
CA GLU A 360 6.83 7.78 15.32
C GLU A 360 7.74 8.32 14.20
N GLU A 361 9.05 8.47 14.45
CA GLU A 361 9.99 9.12 13.52
C GLU A 361 10.05 8.41 12.16
N GLU A 362 9.79 7.10 12.11
CA GLU A 362 9.72 6.32 10.87
C GLU A 362 8.52 6.71 9.97
N TYR A 363 7.43 7.22 10.57
CA TYR A 363 6.20 7.58 9.86
C TYR A 363 6.24 8.99 9.26
N VAL A 364 7.27 9.79 9.55
CA VAL A 364 7.47 11.11 8.92
C VAL A 364 7.40 11.02 7.39
N LYS A 365 7.90 9.92 6.82
CA LYS A 365 7.92 9.71 5.37
C LYS A 365 6.54 9.53 4.74
N GLU A 366 5.54 9.12 5.52
CA GLU A 366 4.17 8.98 5.03
C GLU A 366 3.50 10.32 4.72
N LEU A 367 3.99 11.41 5.33
CA LEU A 367 3.48 12.75 5.09
C LEU A 367 4.00 13.33 3.76
N LEU A 368 5.07 12.77 3.17
CA LEU A 368 5.74 13.43 2.04
C LEU A 368 4.89 13.41 0.75
N PRO A 369 4.24 12.30 0.36
CA PRO A 369 3.34 12.31 -0.80
C PRO A 369 2.17 13.31 -0.69
N PRO A 370 1.37 13.35 0.41
CA PRO A 370 0.31 14.34 0.51
C PRO A 370 0.85 15.77 0.64
N LEU A 371 1.99 15.99 1.30
CA LEU A 371 2.67 17.28 1.34
C LEU A 371 3.01 17.76 -0.08
N ALA A 372 3.67 16.91 -0.87
CA ALA A 372 4.03 17.21 -2.24
C ALA A 372 2.81 17.58 -3.10
N ALA A 373 1.72 16.82 -2.98
CA ALA A 373 0.49 17.11 -3.69
C ALA A 373 -0.13 18.45 -3.27
N ILE A 374 -0.18 18.76 -1.97
CA ILE A 374 -0.70 20.04 -1.47
C ILE A 374 0.20 21.20 -1.94
N ALA A 375 1.51 21.08 -1.82
CA ALA A 375 2.46 22.08 -2.31
C ALA A 375 2.30 22.35 -3.82
N SER A 376 2.01 21.33 -4.63
CA SER A 376 1.76 21.50 -6.07
C SER A 376 0.50 22.30 -6.41
N VAL A 377 -0.45 22.41 -5.47
CA VAL A 377 -1.72 23.10 -5.67
C VAL A 377 -1.69 24.50 -5.05
N TYR A 378 -1.14 24.62 -3.84
CA TYR A 378 -1.15 25.88 -3.08
C TYR A 378 0.14 26.70 -3.21
N GLY A 379 1.19 26.12 -3.80
CA GLY A 379 2.53 26.70 -3.84
C GLY A 379 3.25 26.62 -2.49
N ASP A 380 4.49 27.11 -2.47
CA ASP A 380 5.34 27.17 -1.28
C ASP A 380 6.08 28.52 -1.17
N PRO A 381 5.35 29.65 -1.04
CA PRO A 381 5.94 30.99 -1.10
C PRO A 381 6.99 31.25 -0.02
N ASP A 382 6.85 30.61 1.15
CA ASP A 382 7.77 30.77 2.30
C ASP A 382 8.81 29.63 2.39
N GLY A 383 8.81 28.68 1.43
CA GLY A 383 9.73 27.55 1.38
C GLY A 383 9.55 26.48 2.47
N LYS A 384 8.43 26.51 3.22
CA LYS A 384 8.20 25.62 4.37
C LYS A 384 7.99 24.16 3.95
N TYR A 385 7.34 23.91 2.82
CA TYR A 385 7.04 22.56 2.35
C TYR A 385 8.31 21.88 1.84
N VAL A 386 9.06 22.60 1.02
CA VAL A 386 10.36 22.16 0.52
C VAL A 386 11.36 21.91 1.65
N GLU A 387 11.45 22.81 2.63
CA GLU A 387 12.36 22.64 3.77
C GLU A 387 12.01 21.40 4.59
N PHE A 388 10.72 21.14 4.79
CA PHE A 388 10.25 19.92 5.46
C PHE A 388 10.61 18.66 4.68
N LEU A 389 10.35 18.63 3.36
CA LEU A 389 10.71 17.51 2.49
C LEU A 389 12.22 17.21 2.56
N ARG A 390 13.05 18.25 2.45
CA ARG A 390 14.52 18.15 2.51
C ARG A 390 15.01 17.59 3.84
N LYS A 391 14.43 18.03 4.95
CA LYS A 391 14.77 17.56 6.30
C LYS A 391 14.33 16.12 6.53
N ALA A 392 13.16 15.73 6.03
CA ALA A 392 12.59 14.40 6.23
C ALA A 392 13.25 13.32 5.34
N ASP A 393 13.47 13.61 4.06
CA ASP A 393 14.26 12.76 3.17
C ASP A 393 14.97 13.61 2.10
N PRO A 394 16.29 13.86 2.21
CA PRO A 394 17.01 14.66 1.22
C PRO A 394 17.03 14.03 -0.18
N ARG A 395 16.59 12.77 -0.35
CA ARG A 395 16.48 12.09 -1.64
C ARG A 395 15.08 12.17 -2.24
N TYR A 396 14.17 12.95 -1.66
CA TYR A 396 12.80 13.09 -2.15
C TYR A 396 12.67 13.50 -3.64
N PRO A 397 13.62 14.22 -4.28
CA PRO A 397 13.56 14.46 -5.74
C PRO A 397 13.66 13.17 -6.57
N GLY A 398 14.03 12.06 -5.95
CA GLY A 398 14.02 10.72 -6.51
C GLY A 398 12.75 9.91 -6.23
N SER A 399 11.76 10.45 -5.52
CA SER A 399 10.51 9.76 -5.20
C SER A 399 9.49 9.85 -6.35
N ALA A 400 8.65 8.83 -6.52
CA ALA A 400 7.65 8.84 -7.60
C ALA A 400 6.58 9.94 -7.45
N PHE A 401 6.23 10.35 -6.22
CA PHE A 401 5.31 11.49 -6.02
C PHE A 401 5.83 12.78 -6.66
N TYR A 402 7.15 12.93 -6.82
CA TYR A 402 7.76 14.09 -7.48
C TYR A 402 7.41 14.18 -8.97
N LEU A 403 7.07 13.05 -9.61
CA LEU A 403 6.60 13.02 -11.01
C LEU A 403 5.17 13.55 -11.17
N ILE A 404 4.36 13.47 -10.11
CA ILE A 404 2.91 13.75 -10.13
C ILE A 404 2.52 14.91 -9.21
N ALA A 405 3.51 15.73 -8.84
CA ALA A 405 3.33 16.95 -8.06
C ALA A 405 4.13 18.09 -8.72
N PRO A 406 3.60 18.66 -9.83
CA PRO A 406 4.27 19.75 -10.54
C PRO A 406 4.49 20.96 -9.62
N GLY A 407 5.54 21.74 -9.87
CA GLY A 407 5.83 22.95 -9.07
C GLY A 407 6.73 22.73 -7.84
N LEU A 408 7.14 21.50 -7.52
CA LEU A 408 8.11 21.19 -6.46
C LEU A 408 9.60 21.42 -6.84
N SER A 409 9.85 22.08 -7.96
CA SER A 409 11.11 22.02 -8.72
C SER A 409 12.14 23.11 -8.42
N ASP A 410 12.04 23.79 -7.28
CA ASP A 410 12.82 24.99 -6.92
C ASP A 410 13.56 24.87 -5.59
N SER A 411 13.62 23.69 -4.97
CA SER A 411 14.32 23.48 -3.68
C SER A 411 15.83 23.65 -3.69
N GLY A 412 16.43 23.90 -4.86
CA GLY A 412 17.88 23.96 -5.03
C GLY A 412 18.60 22.62 -4.84
N LEU A 413 17.89 21.52 -4.53
CA LEU A 413 18.49 20.19 -4.49
C LEU A 413 18.82 19.74 -5.92
N LEU A 414 20.10 19.83 -6.26
CA LEU A 414 20.59 19.36 -7.54
C LEU A 414 20.62 17.82 -7.59
N PRO A 415 20.26 17.21 -8.73
CA PRO A 415 20.45 15.78 -8.97
C PRO A 415 21.96 15.48 -9.01
N GLY A 416 22.57 15.09 -7.88
CA GLY A 416 23.92 14.53 -7.88
C GLY A 416 24.63 14.53 -6.54
N LEU A 417 24.17 15.33 -5.58
CA LEU A 417 24.93 15.57 -4.36
C LEU A 417 24.49 14.61 -3.25
N SER A 418 25.09 13.41 -3.23
CA SER A 418 25.53 12.93 -1.92
C SER A 418 26.61 13.90 -1.47
N ASN A 419 26.46 14.56 -0.33
CA ASN A 419 27.59 15.26 0.29
C ASN A 419 28.64 14.22 0.71
N SER A 420 29.48 13.80 -0.24
CA SER A 420 30.79 13.23 0.05
C SER A 420 31.74 14.40 0.27
N SER A 421 31.71 14.97 1.47
CA SER A 421 32.75 15.89 1.93
C SER A 421 32.83 15.92 3.46
N SER A 422 33.44 14.90 4.04
CA SER A 422 34.41 15.07 5.13
C SER A 422 35.28 13.82 5.19
N GLY A 423 36.54 13.98 4.78
CA GLY A 423 37.55 12.94 4.86
C GLY A 423 37.86 12.55 6.31
N GLY A 424 38.44 11.36 6.44
CA GLY A 424 38.97 10.82 7.68
C GLY A 424 38.47 9.39 7.92
N ASP A 425 39.33 8.42 7.60
CA ASP A 425 39.16 7.01 7.93
C ASP A 425 38.65 6.81 9.36
N ARG A 426 37.43 6.29 9.49
CA ARG A 426 36.99 5.45 10.62
C ARG A 426 35.71 4.70 10.26
N PRO A 427 35.60 3.40 10.61
CA PRO A 427 34.42 2.61 10.30
C PRO A 427 33.20 3.10 11.09
N PRO A 428 31.98 3.03 10.53
CA PRO A 428 30.78 3.53 11.18
C PRO A 428 30.44 2.69 12.43
N PRO A 429 29.88 3.30 13.49
CA PRO A 429 29.41 2.57 14.65
C PRO A 429 28.17 1.76 14.27
N THR A 430 28.12 0.52 14.75
CA THR A 430 27.02 -0.44 14.58
C THR A 430 25.72 0.11 15.17
N LEU A 431 24.83 0.59 14.30
CA LEU A 431 23.42 0.82 14.65
C LEU A 431 22.65 -0.50 14.54
N ASN A 432 22.23 -0.98 15.69
CA ASN A 432 21.39 -2.14 15.88
C ASN A 432 19.98 -1.82 15.34
N SER A 433 19.68 -2.21 14.10
CA SER A 433 18.34 -2.09 13.52
C SER A 433 17.59 -3.41 13.71
N GLY A 434 16.49 -3.34 14.47
CA GLY A 434 15.47 -4.38 14.51
C GLY A 434 14.74 -4.43 13.17
N ALA A 435 15.34 -5.08 12.19
CA ALA A 435 14.68 -5.46 10.95
C ALA A 435 13.98 -6.81 11.16
N ILE A 436 12.65 -6.82 10.98
CA ILE A 436 11.89 -8.07 10.84
C ILE A 436 12.36 -8.73 9.53
N LYS A 437 13.19 -9.76 9.67
CA LYS A 437 13.58 -10.65 8.58
C LYS A 437 12.33 -11.37 8.06
N VAL A 438 12.05 -11.21 6.77
CA VAL A 438 11.18 -12.15 6.04
C VAL A 438 11.97 -13.44 5.88
N GLY A 439 11.66 -14.43 6.72
CA GLY A 439 12.23 -15.77 6.61
C GLY A 439 11.54 -16.53 5.47
N VAL A 440 12.30 -16.81 4.41
CA VAL A 440 11.95 -17.85 3.43
C VAL A 440 12.26 -19.19 4.10
N SER A 441 11.25 -19.85 4.66
CA SER A 441 11.39 -21.23 5.10
C SER A 441 11.32 -22.15 3.89
N GLY A 442 12.47 -22.43 3.29
CA GLY A 442 12.65 -23.57 2.40
C GLY A 442 12.67 -24.84 3.24
N ALA A 443 11.58 -25.60 3.23
CA ALA A 443 11.58 -26.97 3.72
C ALA A 443 12.36 -27.83 2.71
N VAL A 444 13.63 -28.10 3.00
CA VAL A 444 14.41 -29.13 2.31
C VAL A 444 13.90 -30.49 2.79
N GLY A 445 13.06 -31.13 1.98
CA GLY A 445 12.70 -32.54 2.17
C GLY A 445 13.94 -33.40 2.00
N VAL A 446 14.37 -34.04 3.09
CA VAL A 446 15.42 -35.07 3.08
C VAL A 446 14.83 -36.33 2.46
N LEU A 447 15.24 -36.64 1.22
CA LEU A 447 15.07 -37.96 0.60
C LEU A 447 16.01 -38.94 1.29
N ILE A 448 15.46 -39.79 2.17
CA ILE A 448 16.16 -40.97 2.69
C ILE A 448 16.02 -42.08 1.64
N ALA A 449 17.10 -42.37 0.93
CA ALA A 449 17.21 -43.58 0.12
C ALA A 449 17.49 -44.77 1.03
N SER A 450 16.48 -45.59 1.30
CA SER A 450 16.61 -46.89 1.94
C SER A 450 17.06 -47.92 0.91
N ALA A 451 18.32 -48.38 1.01
CA ALA A 451 18.84 -49.52 0.29
C ALA A 451 18.26 -50.81 0.89
N ALA A 452 17.35 -51.48 0.16
CA ALA A 452 16.92 -52.83 0.48
C ALA A 452 17.85 -53.82 -0.24
N ALA A 453 18.68 -54.50 0.54
CA ALA A 453 19.46 -55.65 0.10
C ALA A 453 18.55 -56.88 0.01
N THR A 454 18.36 -57.40 -1.19
CA THR A 454 17.79 -58.73 -1.44
C THR A 454 18.89 -59.78 -1.41
N PHE A 455 18.81 -60.70 -0.44
CA PHE A 455 19.52 -61.98 -0.45
C PHE A 455 18.54 -63.11 -0.12
N ALA A 456 18.29 -63.97 -1.11
CA ALA A 456 17.89 -65.37 -1.02
C ALA A 456 17.89 -65.89 -2.47
N SER A 457 18.38 -67.06 -2.85
CA SER A 457 19.09 -68.16 -2.18
C SER A 457 19.49 -69.16 -3.28
N THR A 458 20.51 -69.99 -3.01
CA THR A 458 20.68 -71.37 -3.51
C THR A 458 20.76 -71.64 -5.01
N LEU A 459 21.97 -71.84 -5.54
CA LEU A 459 22.60 -73.15 -5.82
C LEU A 459 24.04 -72.97 -6.30
#